data_AF-A0A2H3B0V5-F1
#
_entry.id   AF-A0A2H3B0V5-F1
#
_cell.length_a   1.000
_cell.length_b   1.000
_cell.length_c   1.000
_cell.angle_alpha   90.00
_cell.angle_beta   90.00
_cell.angle_gamma   90.00
#
_symmetry.space_group_name_H-M   'P 1'
#
loop_
_entity.id
_entity.type
_entity.pdbx_description
1 polymer ?
#
loop_
_entity_poly.entity_id
_entity_poly.type
_entity_poly.pdbx_seq_one_letter_code
_entity_poly.pdbx_strand_id
1 'polypeptide(L)'
;MLSSGYYLSNGETFESVSPGTFFIDITRSSKLPPRCWYHLMIREQEDVFLPLDPDNDDHANTFPLHLCSAILYSFDASRKGLTQDFDSSLDLRDFRGSVPYFLDKIYDPVLRMFSKFVKDPSLDEPSLPQSLRVFVAAIKFTLHRLSLPEYDMSYWSLTAAVEWIPHQTFSTQEATAIMMVLNDILATFVVPPLDTGPHWRGLCNITILTYRTLTTVAPSACSLVGLRSMIDFMTSQWDQTTRSWDQVSPSPDTACRVLTDLLVKRLPIAFTAFLENQCLQFLGNHIFRKASVPMVSAYIAGIFAMQQGLDGAVDAETIQQHIEHLHNPHPLFTVCFILSMQGMGDILDRSAIYRDIMTLVQLRQRDVAWDECRKKLHDLVESDSIGDSFFSRQLLLSKSGVGRPPETYGIQVNKDNIRYAIQVLDGFFDGGAYTNNTIGRLDRFLGWCLGRKPESKLELEQQV
;
A
#
# COMPACT_ATOMS: atom_id res chain seq x y z
N MET A 1 14.74 -20.49 -58.95
CA MET A 1 14.19 -20.52 -60.33
C MET A 1 13.03 -21.49 -60.39
N LEU A 2 12.02 -21.19 -61.24
CA LEU A 2 10.61 -21.65 -61.26
C LEU A 2 9.75 -20.85 -60.26
N SER A 3 9.04 -19.78 -60.61
CA SER A 3 8.17 -19.43 -61.75
C SER A 3 6.99 -20.38 -61.96
N SER A 4 5.83 -19.97 -61.44
CA SER A 4 4.51 -20.27 -62.00
C SER A 4 3.51 -19.33 -61.35
N GLY A 5 3.14 -18.28 -62.09
CA GLY A 5 2.00 -17.44 -61.76
C GLY A 5 0.71 -18.17 -62.12
N TYR A 6 -0.24 -18.19 -61.19
CA TYR A 6 -1.64 -18.42 -61.47
C TYR A 6 -2.42 -17.21 -60.96
N TYR A 7 -2.83 -16.37 -61.91
CA TYR A 7 -3.88 -15.39 -61.69
C TYR A 7 -5.22 -16.14 -61.72
N LEU A 8 -5.84 -16.30 -60.56
CA LEU A 8 -7.28 -16.55 -60.46
C LEU A 8 -7.94 -15.21 -60.14
N SER A 9 -8.31 -14.47 -61.20
CA SER A 9 -9.22 -13.35 -61.08
C SER A 9 -10.65 -13.87 -60.91
N ASN A 10 -11.18 -13.78 -59.71
CA ASN A 10 -12.61 -13.56 -59.52
C ASN A 10 -12.76 -12.26 -58.75
N GLY A 11 -13.42 -11.30 -59.41
CA GLY A 11 -13.65 -9.96 -58.88
C GLY A 11 -14.68 -10.00 -57.77
N GLU A 12 -14.19 -10.06 -56.55
CA GLU A 12 -14.75 -9.30 -55.44
C GLU A 12 -13.70 -8.25 -55.10
N THR A 13 -14.12 -7.01 -54.85
CA THR A 13 -13.27 -5.99 -54.24
C THR A 13 -12.72 -6.56 -52.93
N PHE A 14 -11.53 -7.17 -52.98
CA PHE A 14 -10.75 -7.41 -51.80
C PHE A 14 -10.37 -6.03 -51.28
N GLU A 15 -11.16 -5.52 -50.34
CA GLU A 15 -10.67 -4.49 -49.43
C GLU A 15 -9.34 -5.01 -48.91
N SER A 16 -8.23 -4.32 -49.23
CA SER A 16 -6.94 -4.72 -48.70
C SER A 16 -7.00 -4.47 -47.20
N VAL A 17 -7.26 -5.54 -46.44
CA VAL A 17 -7.22 -5.50 -44.99
C VAL A 17 -5.78 -5.16 -44.62
N SER A 18 -5.59 -4.06 -43.90
CA SER A 18 -4.26 -3.70 -43.43
C SER A 18 -3.69 -4.86 -42.59
N PRO A 19 -2.38 -5.12 -42.62
CA PRO A 19 -1.78 -6.15 -41.79
C PRO A 19 -2.15 -6.05 -40.30
N GLY A 20 -2.28 -4.81 -39.78
CA GLY A 20 -2.76 -4.57 -38.42
C GLY A 20 -4.19 -5.03 -38.19
N THR A 21 -5.11 -4.74 -39.12
CA THR A 21 -6.51 -5.20 -39.04
C THR A 21 -6.61 -6.73 -39.12
N PHE A 22 -5.83 -7.35 -40.00
CA PHE A 22 -5.75 -8.81 -40.11
C PHE A 22 -5.21 -9.46 -38.83
N PHE A 23 -4.18 -8.86 -38.22
CA PHE A 23 -3.62 -9.33 -36.96
C PHE A 23 -4.63 -9.21 -35.80
N ILE A 24 -5.40 -8.13 -35.74
CA ILE A 24 -6.48 -7.94 -34.75
C ILE A 24 -7.54 -9.06 -34.88
N ASP A 25 -7.98 -9.38 -36.09
CA ASP A 25 -9.00 -10.42 -36.29
C ASP A 25 -8.51 -11.81 -35.90
N ILE A 26 -7.24 -12.12 -36.20
CA ILE A 26 -6.64 -13.42 -35.91
C ILE A 26 -6.34 -13.57 -34.41
N THR A 27 -5.85 -12.53 -33.72
CA THR A 27 -5.57 -12.58 -32.28
C THR A 27 -6.80 -12.91 -31.43
N ARG A 28 -8.00 -12.57 -31.91
CA ARG A 28 -9.26 -12.83 -31.21
C ARG A 28 -9.85 -14.22 -31.46
N SER A 29 -9.51 -14.86 -32.57
CA SER A 29 -10.24 -16.03 -33.08
C SER A 29 -9.39 -17.28 -33.30
N SER A 30 -8.06 -17.15 -33.32
CA SER A 30 -7.16 -18.22 -33.73
C SER A 30 -6.33 -18.79 -32.58
N LYS A 31 -5.98 -20.07 -32.70
CA LYS A 31 -4.96 -20.72 -31.89
C LYS A 31 -3.85 -21.21 -32.80
N LEU A 32 -2.62 -20.78 -32.55
CA LEU A 32 -1.45 -21.10 -33.36
C LEU A 32 -0.28 -21.51 -32.44
N PRO A 33 0.71 -22.26 -32.96
CA PRO A 33 1.95 -22.49 -32.23
C PRO A 33 2.67 -21.16 -31.92
N PRO A 34 3.40 -21.04 -30.80
CA PRO A 34 4.08 -19.80 -30.43
C PRO A 34 5.02 -19.25 -31.51
N ARG A 35 5.74 -20.14 -32.20
CA ARG A 35 6.60 -19.78 -33.34
C ARG A 35 5.82 -19.13 -34.49
N CYS A 36 4.61 -19.60 -34.78
CA CYS A 36 3.78 -19.01 -35.83
C CYS A 36 3.31 -17.60 -35.44
N TRP A 37 2.90 -17.40 -34.18
CA TRP A 37 2.58 -16.07 -33.66
C TRP A 37 3.75 -15.10 -33.77
N TYR A 38 4.94 -15.55 -33.37
CA TYR A 38 6.16 -14.76 -33.51
C TYR A 38 6.42 -14.36 -34.96
N HIS A 39 6.37 -15.30 -35.91
CA HIS A 39 6.60 -15.00 -37.33
C HIS A 39 5.57 -14.03 -37.91
N LEU A 40 4.29 -14.17 -37.55
CA LEU A 40 3.24 -13.25 -37.97
C LEU A 40 3.52 -11.83 -37.47
N MET A 41 3.92 -11.71 -36.20
CA MET A 41 4.16 -10.40 -35.60
C MET A 41 5.44 -9.73 -36.12
N ILE A 42 6.47 -10.51 -36.46
CA ILE A 42 7.75 -9.99 -36.96
C ILE A 42 7.70 -9.66 -38.45
N ARG A 43 6.94 -10.42 -39.27
CA ARG A 43 6.81 -10.14 -40.70
C ARG A 43 6.06 -8.84 -41.01
N GLU A 44 5.13 -8.46 -40.15
CA GLU A 44 4.33 -7.23 -40.28
C GLU A 44 4.93 -6.03 -39.51
N GLN A 45 6.24 -6.06 -39.25
CA GLN A 45 6.94 -5.15 -38.32
C GLN A 45 6.86 -3.66 -38.65
N GLU A 46 6.71 -3.30 -39.92
CA GLU A 46 6.77 -1.91 -40.36
C GLU A 46 5.50 -1.12 -39.98
N ASP A 47 4.33 -1.76 -40.01
CA ASP A 47 3.05 -1.11 -39.69
C ASP A 47 2.60 -1.36 -38.24
N VAL A 48 2.84 -2.56 -37.70
CA VAL A 48 2.25 -3.00 -36.42
C VAL A 48 2.94 -2.38 -35.19
N PHE A 49 4.24 -2.06 -35.29
CA PHE A 49 5.05 -1.48 -34.21
C PHE A 49 5.43 -0.02 -34.47
N LEU A 50 4.57 0.71 -35.18
CA LEU A 50 4.74 2.16 -35.33
C LEU A 50 4.68 2.85 -33.97
N PRO A 51 5.51 3.87 -33.71
CA PRO A 51 5.46 4.62 -32.47
C PRO A 51 4.07 5.21 -32.24
N LEU A 52 3.46 4.86 -31.12
CA LEU A 52 2.16 5.39 -30.72
C LEU A 52 2.32 6.78 -30.11
N ASP A 53 1.35 7.66 -30.36
CA ASP A 53 1.32 9.01 -29.81
C ASP A 53 0.23 9.11 -28.73
N PRO A 54 0.56 9.39 -27.46
CA PRO A 54 -0.45 9.59 -26.41
C PRO A 54 -1.49 10.67 -26.76
N ASP A 55 -1.09 11.69 -27.52
CA ASP A 55 -1.95 12.82 -27.89
C ASP A 55 -2.85 12.51 -29.10
N ASN A 56 -2.57 11.42 -29.83
CA ASN A 56 -3.28 11.01 -31.04
C ASN A 56 -3.38 9.49 -31.14
N ASP A 57 -3.72 8.85 -30.03
CA ASP A 57 -3.87 7.40 -29.93
C ASP A 57 -5.21 6.97 -30.57
N ASP A 58 -5.15 6.06 -31.55
CA ASP A 58 -6.36 5.52 -32.19
C ASP A 58 -7.05 4.53 -31.24
N HIS A 59 -8.10 5.01 -30.59
CA HIS A 59 -8.83 4.20 -29.62
C HIS A 59 -9.56 3.01 -30.23
N ALA A 60 -9.83 2.97 -31.55
CA ALA A 60 -10.43 1.79 -32.19
C ALA A 60 -9.41 0.65 -32.38
N ASN A 61 -8.12 0.99 -32.45
CA ASN A 61 -7.06 0.01 -32.55
C ASN A 61 -6.81 -0.66 -31.18
N THR A 62 -7.31 -1.90 -31.05
CA THR A 62 -7.17 -2.69 -29.81
C THR A 62 -5.88 -3.51 -29.74
N PHE A 63 -5.12 -3.63 -30.83
CA PHE A 63 -3.91 -4.47 -30.86
C PHE A 63 -2.88 -4.08 -29.78
N PRO A 64 -2.51 -2.80 -29.60
CA PRO A 64 -1.51 -2.42 -28.60
C PRO A 64 -1.92 -2.82 -27.18
N LEU A 65 -3.23 -2.74 -26.88
CA LEU A 65 -3.77 -3.14 -25.58
C LEU A 65 -3.73 -4.66 -25.39
N HIS A 66 -4.07 -5.43 -26.43
CA HIS A 66 -3.94 -6.90 -26.41
C HIS A 66 -2.48 -7.34 -26.24
N LEU A 67 -1.56 -6.66 -26.91
CA LEU A 67 -0.12 -6.86 -26.76
C LEU A 67 0.36 -6.57 -25.33
N CYS A 68 -0.02 -5.41 -24.76
CA CYS A 68 0.32 -5.09 -23.36
C CYS A 68 -0.24 -6.14 -22.39
N SER A 69 -1.51 -6.52 -22.58
CA SER A 69 -2.16 -7.56 -21.78
C SER A 69 -1.41 -8.90 -21.84
N ALA A 70 -0.92 -9.30 -23.02
CA ALA A 70 -0.12 -10.51 -23.20
C ALA A 70 1.28 -10.41 -22.58
N ILE A 71 1.94 -9.24 -22.73
CA ILE A 71 3.23 -8.96 -22.11
C ILE A 71 3.12 -9.04 -20.58
N LEU A 72 2.16 -8.33 -19.98
CA LEU A 72 1.94 -8.32 -18.53
C LEU A 72 1.62 -9.71 -17.98
N TYR A 73 0.80 -10.48 -18.69
CA TYR A 73 0.52 -11.88 -18.36
C TYR A 73 1.78 -12.77 -18.42
N SER A 74 2.71 -12.46 -19.32
CA SER A 74 3.93 -13.27 -19.50
C SER A 74 4.86 -13.21 -18.29
N PHE A 75 4.85 -12.13 -17.52
CA PHE A 75 5.62 -12.04 -16.28
C PHE A 75 5.10 -13.03 -15.23
N ASP A 76 3.79 -13.13 -15.02
CA ASP A 76 3.22 -14.18 -14.14
C ASP A 76 3.44 -15.60 -14.71
N ALA A 77 3.32 -15.78 -16.04
CA ALA A 77 3.58 -17.07 -16.66
C ALA A 77 5.03 -17.55 -16.46
N SER A 78 6.01 -16.64 -16.50
CA SER A 78 7.42 -16.94 -16.27
C SER A 78 7.67 -17.56 -14.89
N ARG A 79 6.91 -17.13 -13.87
CA ARG A 79 6.97 -17.70 -12.51
C ARG A 79 6.49 -19.15 -12.46
N LYS A 80 5.43 -19.47 -13.21
CA LYS A 80 4.83 -20.82 -13.23
C LYS A 80 5.69 -21.81 -14.02
N GLY A 81 6.71 -21.33 -14.73
CA GLY A 81 7.54 -22.11 -15.63
C GLY A 81 6.82 -22.39 -16.95
N LEU A 82 7.55 -22.25 -18.05
CA LEU A 82 7.03 -22.68 -19.35
C LEU A 82 7.14 -24.21 -19.43
N THR A 83 6.02 -24.87 -19.67
CA THR A 83 5.93 -26.34 -19.63
C THR A 83 6.30 -26.99 -20.96
N GLN A 84 6.44 -26.22 -22.03
CA GLN A 84 6.68 -26.71 -23.39
C GLN A 84 7.73 -25.85 -24.12
N ASP A 85 8.20 -26.34 -25.28
CA ASP A 85 9.21 -25.65 -26.09
C ASP A 85 8.56 -24.69 -27.11
N PHE A 86 9.25 -23.59 -27.42
CA PHE A 86 8.85 -22.60 -28.43
C PHE A 86 8.62 -23.21 -29.81
N ASP A 87 9.37 -24.26 -30.15
CA ASP A 87 9.28 -24.98 -31.41
C ASP A 87 8.20 -26.08 -31.44
N SER A 88 7.45 -26.27 -30.34
CA SER A 88 6.37 -27.26 -30.29
C SER A 88 5.23 -26.88 -31.24
N SER A 89 5.07 -27.63 -32.33
CA SER A 89 3.99 -27.44 -33.31
C SER A 89 2.63 -27.94 -32.82
N LEU A 90 2.59 -28.69 -31.72
CA LEU A 90 1.38 -29.29 -31.15
C LEU A 90 0.70 -28.39 -30.10
N ASP A 91 1.40 -27.34 -29.66
CA ASP A 91 0.92 -26.45 -28.59
C ASP A 91 0.16 -25.26 -29.16
N LEU A 92 -1.09 -25.50 -29.57
CA LEU A 92 -1.96 -24.45 -30.11
C LEU A 92 -2.47 -23.55 -28.98
N ARG A 93 -1.99 -22.31 -28.95
CA ARG A 93 -2.36 -21.30 -27.95
C ARG A 93 -2.95 -20.07 -28.61
N ASP A 94 -3.76 -19.34 -27.85
CA ASP A 94 -4.12 -17.98 -28.21
C ASP A 94 -2.88 -17.07 -28.20
N PHE A 95 -3.03 -15.85 -28.70
CA PHE A 95 -1.92 -14.89 -28.73
C PHE A 95 -1.36 -14.64 -27.32
N ARG A 96 -2.25 -14.41 -26.34
CA ARG A 96 -1.87 -14.13 -24.95
C ARG A 96 -1.02 -15.25 -24.32
N GLY A 97 -1.40 -16.50 -24.54
CA GLY A 97 -0.67 -17.67 -24.04
C GLY A 97 0.62 -17.98 -24.79
N SER A 98 0.84 -17.35 -25.94
CA SER A 98 2.01 -17.58 -26.80
C SER A 98 3.16 -16.60 -26.56
N VAL A 99 2.85 -15.34 -26.21
CA VAL A 99 3.86 -14.30 -25.93
C VAL A 99 4.93 -14.72 -24.90
N PRO A 100 4.65 -15.47 -23.82
CA PRO A 100 5.68 -15.87 -22.86
C PRO A 100 6.86 -16.63 -23.48
N TYR A 101 6.66 -17.30 -24.62
CA TYR A 101 7.67 -18.11 -25.29
C TYR A 101 8.61 -17.33 -26.23
N PHE A 102 8.30 -16.06 -26.51
CA PHE A 102 9.11 -15.21 -27.40
C PHE A 102 9.21 -13.76 -26.94
N LEU A 103 8.84 -13.47 -25.70
CA LEU A 103 8.80 -12.12 -25.14
C LEU A 103 10.17 -11.41 -25.27
N ASP A 104 11.27 -12.13 -25.03
CA ASP A 104 12.65 -11.64 -25.17
C ASP A 104 12.99 -11.19 -26.59
N LYS A 105 12.40 -11.84 -27.60
CA LYS A 105 12.66 -11.56 -29.01
C LYS A 105 11.94 -10.31 -29.53
N ILE A 106 11.08 -9.70 -28.72
CA ILE A 106 10.18 -8.62 -29.14
C ILE A 106 10.36 -7.36 -28.30
N TYR A 107 11.36 -7.32 -27.42
CA TYR A 107 11.63 -6.15 -26.58
C TYR A 107 11.90 -4.89 -27.38
N ASP A 108 12.82 -4.91 -28.35
CA ASP A 108 13.15 -3.71 -29.13
C ASP A 108 11.96 -3.17 -29.95
N PRO A 109 11.20 -4.00 -30.70
CA PRO A 109 9.99 -3.53 -31.38
C PRO A 109 8.95 -2.92 -30.42
N VAL A 110 8.74 -3.54 -29.26
CA VAL A 110 7.78 -3.07 -28.25
C VAL A 110 8.22 -1.72 -27.65
N LEU A 111 9.50 -1.59 -27.26
CA LEU A 111 10.03 -0.34 -26.73
C LEU A 111 9.96 0.79 -27.76
N ARG A 112 10.22 0.49 -29.04
CA ARG A 112 10.05 1.45 -30.13
C ARG A 112 8.61 1.93 -30.24
N MET A 113 7.65 1.00 -30.21
CA MET A 113 6.22 1.28 -30.30
C MET A 113 5.75 2.19 -29.15
N PHE A 114 6.21 1.96 -27.92
CA PHE A 114 5.79 2.73 -26.74
C PHE A 114 6.71 3.89 -26.36
N SER A 115 7.70 4.22 -27.20
CA SER A 115 8.73 5.23 -26.90
C SER A 115 8.20 6.57 -26.39
N LYS A 116 7.05 7.05 -26.90
CA LYS A 116 6.43 8.30 -26.43
C LYS A 116 5.72 8.20 -25.06
N PHE A 117 5.32 7.00 -24.63
CA PHE A 117 4.71 6.76 -23.31
C PHE A 117 5.76 6.63 -22.19
N VAL A 118 7.01 6.39 -22.57
CA VAL A 118 8.13 6.09 -21.67
C VAL A 118 9.17 7.22 -21.67
N LYS A 119 8.77 8.46 -22.03
CA LYS A 119 9.64 9.66 -22.07
C LYS A 119 10.29 10.07 -20.73
N ASP A 120 10.13 9.25 -19.69
CA ASP A 120 10.73 9.48 -18.39
C ASP A 120 12.23 9.18 -18.48
N PRO A 121 13.12 10.17 -18.24
CA PRO A 121 14.57 9.98 -18.31
C PRO A 121 15.08 8.85 -17.40
N SER A 122 14.34 8.51 -16.34
CA SER A 122 14.66 7.42 -15.41
C SER A 122 14.56 6.02 -16.03
N LEU A 123 13.90 5.88 -17.18
CA LEU A 123 13.70 4.61 -17.89
C LEU A 123 14.63 4.44 -19.10
N ASP A 124 15.33 5.52 -19.47
CA ASP A 124 16.39 5.53 -20.49
C ASP A 124 17.79 5.38 -19.90
N GLU A 125 17.90 5.26 -18.58
CA GLU A 125 19.16 4.88 -17.94
C GLU A 125 19.56 3.45 -18.35
N PRO A 126 20.82 3.22 -18.79
CA PRO A 126 21.31 1.93 -19.30
C PRO A 126 21.41 0.81 -18.23
N SER A 127 20.82 1.01 -17.06
CA SER A 127 20.88 0.12 -15.90
C SER A 127 19.67 -0.81 -15.76
N LEU A 128 18.52 -0.48 -16.35
CA LEU A 128 17.33 -1.31 -16.25
C LEU A 128 17.34 -2.42 -17.31
N PRO A 129 17.11 -3.69 -16.93
CA PRO A 129 16.89 -4.78 -17.87
C PRO A 129 15.79 -4.44 -18.89
N GLN A 130 15.98 -4.82 -20.16
CA GLN A 130 14.98 -4.61 -21.23
C GLN A 130 13.61 -5.16 -20.85
N SER A 131 13.57 -6.31 -20.15
CA SER A 131 12.35 -6.92 -19.65
C SER A 131 11.56 -5.96 -18.75
N LEU A 132 12.23 -5.27 -17.82
CA LEU A 132 11.59 -4.29 -16.94
C LEU A 132 11.20 -3.01 -17.69
N ARG A 133 11.99 -2.56 -18.65
CA ARG A 133 11.60 -1.41 -19.50
C ARG A 133 10.31 -1.71 -20.27
N VAL A 134 10.18 -2.92 -20.81
CA VAL A 134 8.97 -3.39 -21.50
C VAL A 134 7.80 -3.55 -20.54
N PHE A 135 8.04 -4.07 -19.33
CA PHE A 135 7.03 -4.13 -18.28
C PHE A 135 6.46 -2.75 -17.95
N VAL A 136 7.33 -1.77 -17.69
CA VAL A 136 6.94 -0.39 -17.38
C VAL A 136 6.18 0.24 -18.55
N ALA A 137 6.68 0.07 -19.78
CA ALA A 137 6.03 0.58 -20.99
C ALA A 137 4.60 0.03 -21.15
N ALA A 138 4.44 -1.28 -20.97
CA ALA A 138 3.15 -1.94 -21.07
C ALA A 138 2.17 -1.45 -20.00
N ILE A 139 2.61 -1.23 -18.75
CA ILE A 139 1.74 -0.66 -17.71
C ILE A 139 1.36 0.78 -18.05
N LYS A 140 2.32 1.64 -18.40
CA LYS A 140 2.04 3.06 -18.72
C LYS A 140 1.03 3.20 -19.85
N PHE A 141 1.19 2.43 -20.92
CA PHE A 141 0.21 2.41 -22.00
C PHE A 141 -1.16 1.88 -21.55
N THR A 142 -1.17 0.80 -20.75
CA THR A 142 -2.41 0.22 -20.23
C THR A 142 -3.16 1.21 -19.35
N LEU A 143 -2.47 1.96 -18.49
CA LEU A 143 -3.06 3.01 -17.65
C LEU A 143 -3.63 4.15 -18.49
N HIS A 144 -2.92 4.59 -19.53
CA HIS A 144 -3.43 5.57 -20.48
C HIS A 144 -4.75 5.12 -21.10
N ARG A 145 -4.84 3.87 -21.57
CA ARG A 145 -6.08 3.32 -22.14
C ARG A 145 -7.20 3.13 -21.12
N LEU A 146 -6.88 2.80 -19.87
CA LEU A 146 -7.85 2.63 -18.79
C LEU A 146 -8.44 3.95 -18.30
N SER A 147 -7.79 5.09 -18.57
CA SER A 147 -8.38 6.40 -18.31
C SER A 147 -9.56 6.72 -19.25
N LEU A 148 -9.79 5.89 -20.27
CA LEU A 148 -10.86 6.07 -21.24
C LEU A 148 -12.11 5.24 -20.85
N PRO A 149 -13.33 5.72 -21.13
CA PRO A 149 -14.58 5.10 -20.65
C PRO A 149 -14.89 3.69 -21.17
N GLU A 150 -14.18 3.21 -22.19
CA GLU A 150 -14.60 2.07 -23.03
C GLU A 150 -13.85 0.75 -22.75
N TYR A 151 -12.92 0.73 -21.78
CA TYR A 151 -11.95 -0.37 -21.65
C TYR A 151 -11.95 -1.06 -20.28
N ASP A 152 -12.57 -2.25 -20.20
CA ASP A 152 -12.63 -3.10 -18.99
C ASP A 152 -11.64 -4.30 -19.04
N MET A 153 -11.14 -4.67 -20.23
CA MET A 153 -10.44 -5.94 -20.45
C MET A 153 -8.99 -6.02 -19.92
N SER A 154 -8.35 -4.90 -19.58
CA SER A 154 -6.93 -4.87 -19.18
C SER A 154 -6.68 -4.99 -17.67
N TYR A 155 -7.74 -4.98 -16.85
CA TYR A 155 -7.67 -5.09 -15.40
C TYR A 155 -6.96 -6.38 -14.90
N TRP A 156 -7.32 -7.53 -15.47
CA TRP A 156 -6.79 -8.82 -15.03
C TRP A 156 -5.29 -8.98 -15.29
N SER A 157 -4.81 -8.41 -16.40
CA SER A 157 -3.40 -8.47 -16.76
C SER A 157 -2.56 -7.55 -15.90
N LEU A 158 -3.08 -6.36 -15.55
CA LEU A 158 -2.44 -5.51 -14.53
C LEU A 158 -2.38 -6.21 -13.18
N THR A 159 -3.47 -6.84 -12.75
CA THR A 159 -3.51 -7.57 -11.48
C THR A 159 -2.43 -8.66 -11.43
N ALA A 160 -2.37 -9.53 -12.44
CA ALA A 160 -1.37 -10.59 -12.53
C ALA A 160 0.07 -10.03 -12.55
N ALA A 161 0.30 -8.92 -13.26
CA ALA A 161 1.59 -8.25 -13.30
C ALA A 161 2.02 -7.69 -11.94
N VAL A 162 1.10 -7.07 -11.18
CA VAL A 162 1.42 -6.55 -9.86
C VAL A 162 1.63 -7.69 -8.86
N GLU A 163 0.85 -8.77 -8.92
CA GLU A 163 1.03 -9.97 -8.09
C GLU A 163 2.36 -10.68 -8.32
N TRP A 164 2.97 -10.53 -9.51
CA TRP A 164 4.28 -11.11 -9.81
C TRP A 164 5.42 -10.40 -9.08
N ILE A 165 5.30 -9.08 -8.82
CA ILE A 165 6.39 -8.23 -8.28
C ILE A 165 6.91 -8.72 -6.91
N PRO A 166 6.07 -9.02 -5.89
CA PRO A 166 6.57 -9.44 -4.57
C PRO A 166 7.37 -10.75 -4.58
N HIS A 167 7.31 -11.52 -5.67
CA HIS A 167 8.03 -12.78 -5.82
C HIS A 167 9.41 -12.63 -6.48
N GLN A 168 9.79 -11.41 -6.84
CA GLN A 168 11.06 -11.12 -7.48
C GLN A 168 12.06 -10.52 -6.51
N THR A 169 13.34 -10.67 -6.86
CA THR A 169 14.43 -9.96 -6.19
C THR A 169 14.83 -8.78 -7.07
N PHE A 170 14.67 -7.57 -6.56
CA PHE A 170 15.05 -6.35 -7.27
C PHE A 170 16.27 -5.71 -6.61
N SER A 171 17.14 -5.15 -7.43
CA SER A 171 18.08 -4.10 -7.00
C SER A 171 17.32 -2.84 -6.59
N THR A 172 17.98 -1.94 -5.87
CA THR A 172 17.39 -0.67 -5.46
C THR A 172 16.91 0.18 -6.65
N GLN A 173 17.63 0.14 -7.78
CA GLN A 173 17.27 0.90 -8.98
C GLN A 173 16.03 0.32 -9.68
N GLU A 174 15.96 -1.01 -9.81
CA GLU A 174 14.78 -1.68 -10.36
C GLU A 174 13.55 -1.46 -9.47
N ALA A 175 13.71 -1.58 -8.15
CA ALA A 175 12.64 -1.30 -7.20
C ALA A 175 12.15 0.15 -7.31
N THR A 176 13.06 1.11 -7.53
CA THR A 176 12.71 2.53 -7.72
C THR A 176 11.85 2.73 -8.97
N ALA A 177 12.27 2.14 -10.11
CA ALA A 177 11.51 2.23 -11.36
C ALA A 177 10.11 1.60 -11.23
N ILE A 178 10.01 0.45 -10.56
CA ILE A 178 8.72 -0.22 -10.33
C ILE A 178 7.85 0.61 -9.38
N MET A 179 8.42 1.20 -8.32
CA MET A 179 7.66 2.06 -7.40
C MET A 179 7.03 3.26 -8.10
N MET A 180 7.69 3.85 -9.12
CA MET A 180 7.10 4.90 -9.95
C MET A 180 5.83 4.42 -10.65
N VAL A 181 5.89 3.24 -11.25
CA VAL A 181 4.70 2.64 -11.90
C VAL A 181 3.59 2.33 -10.90
N LEU A 182 3.92 1.84 -9.70
CA LEU A 182 2.90 1.64 -8.66
C LEU A 182 2.27 2.95 -8.21
N ASN A 183 3.02 4.06 -8.18
CA ASN A 183 2.46 5.38 -7.92
C ASN A 183 1.47 5.80 -9.02
N ASP A 184 1.80 5.55 -10.30
CA ASP A 184 0.92 5.86 -11.44
C ASP A 184 -0.37 5.03 -11.38
N ILE A 185 -0.27 3.74 -11.03
CA ILE A 185 -1.42 2.87 -10.79
C ILE A 185 -2.27 3.46 -9.65
N LEU A 186 -1.66 3.80 -8.52
CA LEU A 186 -2.36 4.36 -7.34
C LEU A 186 -3.08 5.68 -7.66
N ALA A 187 -2.43 6.58 -8.40
CA ALA A 187 -2.98 7.87 -8.79
C ALA A 187 -4.24 7.73 -9.65
N THR A 188 -4.32 6.67 -10.46
CA THR A 188 -5.47 6.41 -11.34
C THR A 188 -6.75 6.12 -10.53
N PHE A 189 -6.65 5.64 -9.28
CA PHE A 189 -7.82 5.28 -8.47
C PHE A 189 -8.50 6.46 -7.75
N VAL A 190 -7.85 7.62 -7.70
CA VAL A 190 -8.34 8.79 -6.92
C VAL A 190 -9.21 9.73 -7.78
N VAL A 191 -9.23 9.55 -9.10
CA VAL A 191 -10.00 10.39 -10.03
C VAL A 191 -11.46 9.88 -10.15
N PRO A 192 -12.48 10.64 -9.73
CA PRO A 192 -13.88 10.32 -10.01
C PRO A 192 -14.16 10.42 -11.53
N PRO A 193 -14.96 9.53 -12.15
CA PRO A 193 -16.15 8.88 -11.60
C PRO A 193 -16.11 7.36 -11.72
N LEU A 194 -14.94 6.73 -11.53
CA LEU A 194 -14.86 5.27 -11.55
C LEU A 194 -15.63 4.74 -10.33
N ASP A 195 -16.88 4.35 -10.56
CA ASP A 195 -17.63 3.45 -9.70
C ASP A 195 -16.76 2.20 -9.56
N THR A 196 -15.93 2.16 -8.51
CA THR A 196 -14.80 1.23 -8.41
C THR A 196 -15.37 -0.13 -8.06
N GLY A 197 -15.70 -0.86 -9.13
CA GLY A 197 -16.12 -2.24 -9.07
C GLY A 197 -15.15 -3.08 -8.22
N PRO A 198 -15.60 -4.26 -7.76
CA PRO A 198 -14.84 -5.11 -6.84
C PRO A 198 -13.45 -5.49 -7.38
N HIS A 199 -13.30 -5.53 -8.70
CA HIS A 199 -12.03 -5.69 -9.39
C HIS A 199 -11.07 -4.55 -9.04
N TRP A 200 -11.36 -3.30 -9.40
CA TRP A 200 -10.49 -2.14 -9.13
C TRP A 200 -9.94 -2.07 -7.71
N ARG A 201 -10.80 -2.36 -6.73
CA ARG A 201 -10.46 -2.49 -5.31
C ARG A 201 -9.38 -3.54 -5.04
N GLY A 202 -9.50 -4.72 -5.62
CA GLY A 202 -8.51 -5.80 -5.51
C GLY A 202 -7.13 -5.38 -6.01
N LEU A 203 -7.06 -4.75 -7.19
CA LEU A 203 -5.81 -4.23 -7.75
C LEU A 203 -5.17 -3.17 -6.84
N CYS A 204 -5.95 -2.23 -6.28
CA CYS A 204 -5.43 -1.26 -5.31
C CYS A 204 -4.76 -1.96 -4.12
N ASN A 205 -5.42 -2.95 -3.54
CA ASN A 205 -4.91 -3.66 -2.37
C ASN A 205 -3.60 -4.39 -2.67
N ILE A 206 -3.55 -5.11 -3.80
CA ILE A 206 -2.35 -5.81 -4.27
C ILE A 206 -1.23 -4.80 -4.55
N THR A 207 -1.56 -3.65 -5.14
CA THR A 207 -0.61 -2.57 -5.40
C THR A 207 -0.03 -2.02 -4.10
N ILE A 208 -0.85 -1.77 -3.07
CA ILE A 208 -0.39 -1.30 -1.75
C ILE A 208 0.49 -2.36 -1.06
N LEU A 209 0.11 -3.63 -1.12
CA LEU A 209 0.92 -4.74 -0.57
C LEU A 209 2.28 -4.86 -1.27
N THR A 210 2.28 -4.71 -2.58
CA THR A 210 3.49 -4.73 -3.39
C THR A 210 4.37 -3.53 -3.08
N TYR A 211 3.76 -2.35 -2.97
CA TYR A 211 4.42 -1.12 -2.55
C TYR A 211 5.17 -1.32 -1.23
N ARG A 212 4.49 -1.89 -0.23
CA ARG A 212 5.08 -2.23 1.06
C ARG A 212 6.34 -3.05 0.91
N THR A 213 6.31 -4.08 0.06
CA THR A 213 7.46 -4.97 -0.18
C THR A 213 8.64 -4.19 -0.77
N LEU A 214 8.39 -3.35 -1.78
CA LEU A 214 9.44 -2.55 -2.41
C LEU A 214 10.03 -1.49 -1.48
N THR A 215 9.27 -0.95 -0.52
CA THR A 215 9.81 0.00 0.48
C THR A 215 10.87 -0.63 1.41
N THR A 216 10.96 -1.96 1.46
CA THR A 216 12.05 -2.66 2.17
C THR A 216 13.36 -2.65 1.38
N VAL A 217 13.28 -2.50 0.05
CA VAL A 217 14.43 -2.48 -0.87
C VAL A 217 14.86 -1.05 -1.22
N ALA A 218 13.90 -0.18 -1.51
CA ALA A 218 14.14 1.21 -1.94
C ALA A 218 13.20 2.20 -1.19
N PRO A 219 13.34 2.36 0.14
CA PRO A 219 12.47 3.26 0.91
C PRO A 219 12.49 4.71 0.41
N SER A 220 13.62 5.19 -0.11
CA SER A 220 13.76 6.55 -0.67
C SER A 220 13.00 6.78 -1.98
N ALA A 221 12.54 5.72 -2.64
CA ALA A 221 11.74 5.81 -3.87
C ALA A 221 10.25 6.07 -3.61
N CYS A 222 9.83 6.15 -2.33
CA CYS A 222 8.49 6.60 -1.99
C CYS A 222 8.26 8.00 -2.54
N SER A 223 7.11 8.22 -3.19
CA SER A 223 6.72 9.55 -3.67
C SER A 223 5.56 10.09 -2.85
N LEU A 224 5.51 11.41 -2.71
CA LEU A 224 4.45 12.09 -1.96
C LEU A 224 3.09 11.87 -2.65
N VAL A 225 3.09 11.89 -3.98
CA VAL A 225 1.91 11.61 -4.80
C VAL A 225 1.38 10.21 -4.52
N GLY A 226 2.23 9.18 -4.55
CA GLY A 226 1.81 7.81 -4.27
C GLY A 226 1.29 7.61 -2.85
N LEU A 227 1.91 8.24 -1.85
CA LEU A 227 1.43 8.19 -0.46
C LEU A 227 0.10 8.91 -0.28
N ARG A 228 -0.09 10.08 -0.92
CA ARG A 228 -1.39 10.77 -0.95
C ARG A 228 -2.46 9.87 -1.56
N SER A 229 -2.21 9.27 -2.73
CA SER A 229 -3.17 8.37 -3.36
C SER A 229 -3.49 7.13 -2.52
N MET A 230 -2.51 6.60 -1.79
CA MET A 230 -2.73 5.50 -0.84
C MET A 230 -3.59 5.94 0.34
N ILE A 231 -3.39 7.16 0.87
CA ILE A 231 -4.21 7.73 1.94
C ILE A 231 -5.62 8.00 1.43
N ASP A 232 -5.80 8.58 0.26
CA ASP A 232 -7.11 8.83 -0.35
C ASP A 232 -7.89 7.52 -0.56
N PHE A 233 -7.21 6.47 -1.03
CA PHE A 233 -7.81 5.14 -1.10
C PHE A 233 -8.19 4.62 0.29
N MET A 234 -7.28 4.71 1.27
CA MET A 234 -7.53 4.29 2.65
C MET A 234 -8.75 5.00 3.26
N THR A 235 -8.86 6.32 3.09
CA THR A 235 -9.96 7.13 3.62
C THR A 235 -11.27 6.80 2.93
N SER A 236 -11.28 6.63 1.60
CA SER A 236 -12.49 6.27 0.83
C SER A 236 -13.09 4.92 1.24
N GLN A 237 -12.26 3.98 1.70
CA GLN A 237 -12.69 2.63 2.12
C GLN A 237 -12.85 2.51 3.64
N TRP A 238 -12.62 3.59 4.40
CA TRP A 238 -12.46 3.51 5.85
C TRP A 238 -13.70 3.02 6.59
N ASP A 239 -14.86 3.59 6.32
CA ASP A 239 -16.12 3.22 6.98
C ASP A 239 -16.84 2.05 6.29
N GLN A 240 -16.25 1.51 5.21
CA GLN A 240 -16.88 0.42 4.47
C GLN A 240 -16.77 -0.88 5.27
N THR A 241 -17.86 -1.25 5.94
CA THR A 241 -18.06 -2.59 6.50
C THR A 241 -18.21 -3.59 5.37
N THR A 242 -17.20 -4.45 5.19
CA THR A 242 -17.23 -5.55 4.25
C THR A 242 -18.37 -6.50 4.59
N ARG A 243 -19.47 -6.42 3.84
CA ARG A 243 -20.64 -7.29 3.98
C ARG A 243 -20.45 -8.66 3.32
N SER A 244 -19.39 -8.89 2.55
CA SER A 244 -19.14 -10.16 1.87
C SER A 244 -17.96 -10.91 2.48
N TRP A 245 -18.12 -12.23 2.52
CA TRP A 245 -17.15 -13.22 2.99
C TRP A 245 -15.97 -13.41 2.02
N ASP A 246 -15.84 -12.53 1.03
CA ASP A 246 -14.75 -12.60 0.06
C ASP A 246 -13.46 -12.08 0.71
N GLN A 247 -12.55 -13.02 0.94
CA GLN A 247 -11.24 -12.88 1.58
C GLN A 247 -10.28 -11.88 0.90
N VAL A 248 -10.73 -11.16 -0.14
CA VAL A 248 -9.94 -10.21 -0.93
C VAL A 248 -10.51 -8.79 -0.84
N SER A 249 -11.33 -8.51 0.17
CA SER A 249 -11.75 -7.12 0.39
C SER A 249 -10.54 -6.25 0.78
N PRO A 250 -10.33 -5.10 0.13
CA PRO A 250 -9.24 -4.19 0.48
C PRO A 250 -9.43 -3.76 1.92
N SER A 251 -8.43 -4.01 2.76
CA SER A 251 -8.47 -3.47 4.11
C SER A 251 -7.76 -2.12 4.11
N PRO A 252 -8.41 -1.02 4.55
CA PRO A 252 -7.69 0.22 4.88
C PRO A 252 -6.56 -0.04 5.88
N ASP A 253 -6.62 -1.16 6.63
CA ASP A 253 -5.53 -1.61 7.51
C ASP A 253 -4.21 -1.86 6.76
N THR A 254 -4.27 -2.28 5.49
CA THR A 254 -3.06 -2.51 4.68
C THR A 254 -2.32 -1.18 4.47
N ALA A 255 -3.04 -0.13 4.07
CA ALA A 255 -2.47 1.21 3.90
C ALA A 255 -1.92 1.76 5.23
N CYS A 256 -2.65 1.57 6.34
CA CYS A 256 -2.15 1.93 7.67
C CYS A 256 -0.81 1.23 7.99
N ARG A 257 -0.66 -0.05 7.65
CA ARG A 257 0.60 -0.80 7.87
C ARG A 257 1.74 -0.25 7.04
N VAL A 258 1.51 0.11 5.76
CA VAL A 258 2.54 0.74 4.94
C VAL A 258 2.97 2.06 5.54
N LEU A 259 2.02 2.95 5.86
CA LEU A 259 2.32 4.23 6.49
C LEU A 259 3.06 4.05 7.82
N THR A 260 2.64 3.08 8.64
CA THR A 260 3.33 2.71 9.88
C THR A 260 4.79 2.35 9.61
N ASP A 261 5.07 1.45 8.66
CA ASP A 261 6.44 1.01 8.36
C ASP A 261 7.31 2.19 7.89
N LEU A 262 6.76 3.12 7.11
CA LEU A 262 7.47 4.31 6.63
C LEU A 262 7.72 5.33 7.75
N LEU A 263 6.75 5.52 8.66
CA LEU A 263 6.87 6.38 9.84
C LEU A 263 7.88 5.82 10.85
N VAL A 264 7.90 4.50 11.07
CA VAL A 264 8.89 3.81 11.90
C VAL A 264 10.30 3.96 11.32
N LYS A 265 10.44 3.88 9.99
CA LYS A 265 11.68 4.19 9.28
C LYS A 265 12.02 5.69 9.26
N ARG A 266 11.15 6.53 9.79
CA ARG A 266 11.29 7.98 9.93
C ARG A 266 11.56 8.67 8.60
N LEU A 267 10.89 8.23 7.54
CA LEU A 267 10.99 8.86 6.22
C LEU A 267 10.23 10.19 6.22
N PRO A 268 10.87 11.35 5.93
CA PRO A 268 10.24 12.66 6.01
C PRO A 268 8.94 12.77 5.21
N ILE A 269 8.93 12.18 4.01
CA ILE A 269 7.78 12.20 3.10
C ILE A 269 6.52 11.54 3.69
N ALA A 270 6.69 10.57 4.59
CA ALA A 270 5.56 9.94 5.27
C ALA A 270 4.94 10.87 6.32
N PHE A 271 5.75 11.66 7.05
CA PHE A 271 5.23 12.67 7.98
C PHE A 271 4.53 13.78 7.22
N THR A 272 5.12 14.26 6.12
CA THR A 272 4.50 15.26 5.24
C THR A 272 3.14 14.77 4.73
N ALA A 273 3.09 13.55 4.16
CA ALA A 273 1.82 12.98 3.70
C ALA A 273 0.81 12.83 4.84
N PHE A 274 1.22 12.38 6.02
CA PHE A 274 0.32 12.21 7.16
C PHE A 274 -0.29 13.54 7.62
N LEU A 275 0.52 14.60 7.69
CA LEU A 275 0.10 15.93 8.11
C LEU A 275 -0.79 16.61 7.05
N GLU A 276 -0.36 16.65 5.80
CA GLU A 276 -1.06 17.34 4.72
C GLU A 276 -2.43 16.72 4.42
N ASN A 277 -2.56 15.40 4.55
CA ASN A 277 -3.84 14.71 4.40
C ASN A 277 -4.71 14.74 5.66
N GLN A 278 -4.32 15.50 6.69
CA GLN A 278 -5.09 15.68 7.93
C GLN A 278 -5.51 14.34 8.56
N CYS A 279 -4.59 13.37 8.59
CA CYS A 279 -4.91 12.00 8.98
C CYS A 279 -5.53 11.93 10.38
N LEU A 280 -5.10 12.77 11.33
CA LEU A 280 -5.68 12.78 12.69
C LEU A 280 -7.09 13.34 12.73
N GLN A 281 -7.39 14.39 11.97
CA GLN A 281 -8.74 14.93 11.85
C GLN A 281 -9.68 13.89 11.22
N PHE A 282 -9.21 13.21 10.18
CA PHE A 282 -9.95 12.12 9.56
C PHE A 282 -10.23 11.02 10.59
N LEU A 283 -9.20 10.45 11.21
CA LEU A 283 -9.36 9.37 12.18
C LEU A 283 -10.28 9.73 13.37
N GLY A 284 -10.28 10.99 13.79
CA GLY A 284 -11.13 11.49 14.88
C GLY A 284 -12.63 11.53 14.55
N ASN A 285 -12.98 11.57 13.27
CA ASN A 285 -14.36 11.68 12.80
C ASN A 285 -14.95 10.38 12.25
N HIS A 286 -14.13 9.32 12.18
CA HIS A 286 -14.46 8.06 11.53
C HIS A 286 -14.42 6.87 12.50
N ILE A 287 -14.80 5.68 12.02
CA ILE A 287 -14.80 4.48 12.87
C ILE A 287 -13.38 4.11 13.32
N PHE A 288 -13.24 3.62 14.55
CA PHE A 288 -11.97 3.16 15.07
C PHE A 288 -11.56 1.86 14.38
N ARG A 289 -10.33 1.82 13.86
CA ARG A 289 -9.70 0.62 13.32
C ARG A 289 -8.41 0.35 14.08
N LYS A 290 -8.21 -0.89 14.53
CA LYS A 290 -7.03 -1.28 15.31
C LYS A 290 -5.69 -0.96 14.61
N ALA A 291 -5.68 -0.98 13.27
CA ALA A 291 -4.49 -0.64 12.48
C ALA A 291 -4.06 0.83 12.59
N SER A 292 -4.93 1.74 13.06
CA SER A 292 -4.56 3.15 13.27
C SER A 292 -3.65 3.35 14.50
N VAL A 293 -3.72 2.45 15.49
CA VAL A 293 -2.93 2.54 16.73
C VAL A 293 -1.42 2.55 16.46
N PRO A 294 -0.83 1.52 15.80
CA PRO A 294 0.60 1.53 15.53
C PRO A 294 1.02 2.67 14.57
N MET A 295 0.13 3.09 13.66
CA MET A 295 0.39 4.20 12.75
C MET A 295 0.53 5.53 13.50
N VAL A 296 -0.42 5.85 14.39
CA VAL A 296 -0.40 7.07 15.21
C VAL A 296 0.74 7.03 16.22
N SER A 297 1.01 5.88 16.83
CA SER A 297 2.15 5.67 17.73
C SER A 297 3.48 5.95 17.02
N ALA A 298 3.67 5.41 15.81
CA ALA A 298 4.87 5.64 14.99
C ALA A 298 5.05 7.11 14.59
N TYR A 299 3.96 7.80 14.24
CA TYR A 299 3.98 9.22 13.92
C TYR A 299 4.50 10.06 15.10
N ILE A 300 3.99 9.83 16.30
CA ILE A 300 4.38 10.56 17.52
C ILE A 300 5.82 10.23 17.92
N ALA A 301 6.17 8.94 17.94
CA ALA A 301 7.53 8.50 18.26
C ALA A 301 8.55 9.08 17.29
N GLY A 302 8.20 9.16 16.00
CA GLY A 302 9.03 9.79 14.98
C GLY A 302 9.23 11.29 15.22
N ILE A 303 8.16 12.05 15.50
CA ILE A 303 8.27 13.48 15.82
C ILE A 303 9.10 13.70 17.08
N PHE A 304 8.91 12.86 18.09
CA PHE A 304 9.69 12.91 19.32
C PHE A 304 11.18 12.67 19.03
N ALA A 305 11.51 11.64 18.25
CA ALA A 305 12.90 11.37 17.87
C ALA A 305 13.54 12.52 17.07
N MET A 306 12.79 13.12 16.14
CA MET A 306 13.23 14.29 15.38
C MET A 306 13.48 15.49 16.29
N GLN A 307 12.59 15.75 17.26
CA GLN A 307 12.75 16.82 18.25
C GLN A 307 14.00 16.63 19.13
N GLN A 308 14.36 15.39 19.46
CA GLN A 308 15.57 15.05 20.22
C GLN A 308 16.85 15.09 19.37
N GLY A 309 16.77 15.39 18.07
CA GLY A 309 17.93 15.45 17.17
C GLY A 309 18.55 14.08 16.84
N LEU A 310 17.79 12.99 17.00
CA LEU A 310 18.31 11.62 16.82
C LEU A 310 18.50 11.23 15.34
N ASP A 311 17.98 12.00 14.40
CA ASP A 311 17.94 11.69 12.95
C ASP A 311 18.72 12.68 12.07
N GLY A 312 19.58 13.50 12.67
CA GLY A 312 20.27 14.59 11.99
C GLY A 312 19.41 15.85 11.89
N ALA A 313 19.85 16.81 11.07
CA ALA A 313 19.22 18.12 10.96
C ALA A 313 17.92 18.05 10.12
N VAL A 314 16.80 17.74 10.76
CA VAL A 314 15.47 18.07 10.24
C VAL A 314 15.20 19.54 10.56
N ASP A 315 14.57 20.24 9.62
CA ASP A 315 14.21 21.65 9.81
C ASP A 315 13.32 21.85 11.05
N ALA A 316 13.71 22.79 11.90
CA ALA A 316 13.05 23.04 13.18
C ALA A 316 11.62 23.56 12.99
N GLU A 317 11.36 24.32 11.93
CA GLU A 317 10.03 24.80 11.58
C GLU A 317 9.11 23.62 11.23
N THR A 318 9.59 22.67 10.43
CA THR A 318 8.87 21.46 10.08
C THR A 318 8.48 20.65 11.33
N ILE A 319 9.42 20.43 12.26
CA ILE A 319 9.12 19.73 13.53
C ILE A 319 8.06 20.49 14.33
N GLN A 320 8.19 21.81 14.42
CA GLN A 320 7.26 22.65 15.16
C GLN A 320 5.84 22.60 14.57
N GLN A 321 5.70 22.58 13.23
CA GLN A 321 4.40 22.44 12.56
C GLN A 321 3.70 21.12 12.97
N HIS A 322 4.43 20.01 13.03
CA HIS A 322 3.87 18.73 13.48
C HIS A 322 3.45 18.76 14.95
N ILE A 323 4.25 19.38 15.83
CA ILE A 323 3.93 19.52 17.25
C ILE A 323 2.71 20.41 17.45
N GLU A 324 2.61 21.53 16.73
CA GLU A 324 1.43 22.43 16.77
C GLU A 324 0.18 21.71 16.30
N HIS A 325 0.27 20.94 15.20
CA HIS A 325 -0.85 20.15 14.73
C HIS A 325 -1.33 19.13 15.78
N LEU A 326 -0.40 18.43 16.45
CA LEU A 326 -0.71 17.46 17.50
C LEU A 326 -1.39 18.10 18.73
N HIS A 327 -1.04 19.34 19.07
CA HIS A 327 -1.55 20.04 20.24
C HIS A 327 -2.80 20.89 19.96
N ASN A 328 -3.34 20.84 18.75
CA ASN A 328 -4.70 21.32 18.53
C ASN A 328 -5.71 20.45 19.33
N PRO A 329 -6.75 21.02 19.95
CA PRO A 329 -7.62 20.28 20.87
C PRO A 329 -8.29 19.03 20.29
N HIS A 330 -8.66 19.04 19.01
CA HIS A 330 -9.28 17.90 18.35
C HIS A 330 -8.25 16.79 18.02
N PRO A 331 -7.16 17.04 17.27
CA PRO A 331 -6.09 16.06 17.07
C PRO A 331 -5.53 15.47 18.36
N LEU A 332 -5.31 16.28 19.41
CA LEU A 332 -4.79 15.81 20.69
C LEU A 332 -5.72 14.78 21.33
N PHE A 333 -7.01 15.08 21.37
CA PHE A 333 -8.03 14.14 21.85
C PHE A 333 -8.05 12.86 21.01
N THR A 334 -8.06 12.98 19.68
CA THR A 334 -8.06 11.83 18.77
C THR A 334 -6.87 10.91 19.00
N VAL A 335 -5.68 11.50 19.12
CA VAL A 335 -4.45 10.77 19.38
C VAL A 335 -4.53 10.05 20.72
N CYS A 336 -4.85 10.76 21.81
CA CYS A 336 -4.96 10.15 23.13
C CYS A 336 -5.99 9.03 23.15
N PHE A 337 -7.13 9.22 22.49
CA PHE A 337 -8.15 8.19 22.32
C PHE A 337 -7.57 6.96 21.59
N ILE A 338 -6.98 7.13 20.41
CA ILE A 338 -6.42 6.02 19.60
C ILE A 338 -5.34 5.26 20.37
N LEU A 339 -4.40 5.95 21.00
CA LEU A 339 -3.33 5.31 21.78
C LEU A 339 -3.88 4.58 23.01
N SER A 340 -4.97 5.06 23.59
CA SER A 340 -5.67 4.36 24.68
C SER A 340 -6.35 3.08 24.20
N MET A 341 -6.55 2.88 22.90
CA MET A 341 -7.21 1.69 22.36
C MET A 341 -6.21 0.57 22.00
N GLN A 342 -4.97 0.66 22.50
CA GLN A 342 -4.00 -0.44 22.48
C GLN A 342 -4.61 -1.72 23.09
N GLY A 343 -4.42 -2.87 22.44
CA GLY A 343 -4.83 -4.15 23.00
C GLY A 343 -6.32 -4.52 22.83
N MET A 344 -6.99 -4.10 21.75
CA MET A 344 -8.23 -4.77 21.30
C MET A 344 -7.94 -6.27 21.01
N GLY A 345 -8.05 -7.12 22.03
CA GLY A 345 -7.69 -8.55 22.08
C GLY A 345 -7.45 -9.03 23.53
N ASP A 346 -7.20 -10.33 23.76
CA ASP A 346 -7.17 -10.99 25.08
C ASP A 346 -6.13 -10.47 26.11
N ILE A 347 -5.22 -9.56 25.73
CA ILE A 347 -4.15 -9.08 26.62
C ILE A 347 -4.05 -7.55 26.58
N LEU A 348 -4.32 -6.91 27.72
CA LEU A 348 -4.04 -5.48 27.94
C LEU A 348 -2.53 -5.22 27.90
N ASP A 349 -2.07 -4.37 26.98
CA ASP A 349 -0.70 -3.84 26.99
C ASP A 349 -0.66 -2.42 27.58
N ARG A 350 -0.78 -2.36 28.91
CA ARG A 350 -0.66 -1.10 29.66
C ARG A 350 0.71 -0.45 29.52
N SER A 351 1.75 -1.24 29.23
CA SER A 351 3.10 -0.73 29.07
C SER A 351 3.23 0.11 27.80
N ALA A 352 2.60 -0.33 26.71
CA ALA A 352 2.56 0.40 25.46
C ALA A 352 1.69 1.67 25.55
N ILE A 353 0.52 1.60 26.21
CA ILE A 353 -0.29 2.80 26.49
C ILE A 353 0.53 3.84 27.26
N TYR A 354 1.18 3.43 28.35
CA TYR A 354 2.00 4.32 29.16
C TYR A 354 3.11 4.98 28.33
N ARG A 355 3.89 4.17 27.60
CA ARG A 355 5.00 4.66 26.78
C ARG A 355 4.53 5.67 25.74
N ASP A 356 3.47 5.35 25.00
CA ASP A 356 3.03 6.16 23.87
C ASP A 356 2.38 7.48 24.37
N ILE A 357 1.57 7.42 25.43
CA ILE A 357 1.00 8.63 26.08
C ILE A 357 2.11 9.50 26.65
N MET A 358 3.10 8.93 27.35
CA MET A 358 4.21 9.70 27.88
C MET A 358 5.08 10.32 26.79
N THR A 359 5.27 9.63 25.66
CA THR A 359 5.99 10.17 24.50
C THR A 359 5.27 11.41 23.96
N LEU A 360 3.93 11.36 23.84
CA LEU A 360 3.11 12.50 23.42
C LEU A 360 3.20 13.67 24.40
N VAL A 361 3.10 13.41 25.71
CA VAL A 361 3.23 14.44 26.76
C VAL A 361 4.60 15.12 26.71
N GLN A 362 5.65 14.37 26.43
CA GLN A 362 7.02 14.90 26.37
C GLN A 362 7.24 15.86 25.18
N LEU A 363 6.46 15.76 24.10
CA LEU A 363 6.54 16.70 22.97
C LEU A 363 6.22 18.14 23.38
N ARG A 364 5.22 18.32 24.26
CA ARG A 364 4.87 19.63 24.84
C ARG A 364 4.13 19.48 26.17
N GLN A 365 4.89 19.60 27.25
CA GLN A 365 4.39 19.38 28.61
C GLN A 365 3.50 20.51 29.16
N ARG A 366 3.54 21.72 28.59
CA ARG A 366 2.88 22.92 29.15
C ARG A 366 1.93 23.55 28.13
N ASP A 367 0.97 22.76 27.67
CA ASP A 367 -0.07 23.19 26.73
C ASP A 367 -1.45 23.12 27.38
N VAL A 368 -2.27 24.18 27.22
CA VAL A 368 -3.63 24.25 27.78
C VAL A 368 -4.59 23.25 27.11
N ALA A 369 -4.25 22.76 25.91
CA ALA A 369 -5.04 21.74 25.23
C ALA A 369 -5.11 20.42 26.02
N TRP A 370 -4.15 20.17 26.93
CA TRP A 370 -4.18 18.99 27.80
C TRP A 370 -5.38 18.98 28.75
N ASP A 371 -5.79 20.13 29.28
CA ASP A 371 -6.94 20.20 30.19
C ASP A 371 -8.25 19.86 29.46
N GLU A 372 -8.41 20.37 28.22
CA GLU A 372 -9.56 20.03 27.38
C GLU A 372 -9.53 18.55 26.97
N CYS A 373 -8.36 18.02 26.60
CA CYS A 373 -8.19 16.62 26.24
C CYS A 373 -8.55 15.68 27.40
N ARG A 374 -7.99 15.93 28.59
CA ARG A 374 -8.28 15.15 29.80
C ARG A 374 -9.78 15.18 30.13
N LYS A 375 -10.40 16.35 30.10
CA LYS A 375 -11.85 16.49 30.32
C LYS A 375 -12.66 15.65 29.34
N LYS A 376 -12.36 15.72 28.04
CA LYS A 376 -13.08 14.92 27.02
C LYS A 376 -12.91 13.42 27.21
N LEU A 377 -11.73 12.96 27.65
CA LEU A 377 -11.51 11.55 27.95
C LEU A 377 -12.32 11.08 29.17
N HIS A 378 -12.39 11.90 30.22
CA HIS A 378 -13.26 11.66 31.38
C HIS A 378 -14.74 11.60 30.97
N ASP A 379 -15.22 12.61 30.22
CA ASP A 379 -16.60 12.66 29.72
C ASP A 379 -16.97 11.40 28.90
N LEU A 380 -16.03 10.88 28.11
CA LEU A 380 -16.22 9.69 27.28
C LEU A 380 -16.39 8.39 28.11
N VAL A 381 -15.74 8.30 29.27
CA VAL A 381 -15.75 7.09 30.11
C VAL A 381 -16.86 7.13 31.16
N GLU A 382 -17.14 8.31 31.72
CA GLU A 382 -18.07 8.52 32.83
C GLU A 382 -19.52 8.68 32.37
N SER A 383 -19.75 9.15 31.14
CA SER A 383 -21.10 9.26 30.60
C SER A 383 -21.60 7.91 30.10
N ASP A 384 -22.53 7.30 30.83
CA ASP A 384 -23.19 6.05 30.38
C ASP A 384 -23.95 6.24 29.07
N SER A 385 -24.48 7.44 28.77
CA SER A 385 -25.21 7.70 27.51
C SER A 385 -24.31 8.07 26.34
N ILE A 386 -23.29 8.92 26.54
CA ILE A 386 -22.37 9.36 25.48
C ILE A 386 -21.31 8.29 25.22
N GLY A 387 -20.75 7.70 26.28
CA GLY A 387 -19.76 6.63 26.19
C GLY A 387 -20.34 5.39 25.54
N ASP A 388 -21.47 4.86 26.02
CA ASP A 388 -22.01 3.61 25.46
C ASP A 388 -22.50 3.78 24.03
N SER A 389 -23.07 4.94 23.66
CA SER A 389 -23.45 5.21 22.26
C SER A 389 -22.24 5.36 21.36
N PHE A 390 -21.16 6.02 21.82
CA PHE A 390 -19.90 6.11 21.11
C PHE A 390 -19.26 4.73 20.93
N PHE A 391 -19.01 3.97 22.01
CA PHE A 391 -18.40 2.64 21.92
C PHE A 391 -19.27 1.66 21.15
N SER A 392 -20.60 1.75 21.25
CA SER A 392 -21.51 0.92 20.45
C SER A 392 -21.41 1.28 18.97
N ARG A 393 -21.34 2.56 18.61
CA ARG A 393 -21.10 3.00 17.22
C ARG A 393 -19.75 2.52 16.70
N GLN A 394 -18.72 2.51 17.56
CA GLN A 394 -17.39 2.02 17.23
C GLN A 394 -17.33 0.47 17.13
N LEU A 395 -18.06 -0.29 17.96
CA LEU A 395 -18.06 -1.77 17.96
C LEU A 395 -19.03 -2.42 16.97
N LEU A 396 -20.20 -1.83 16.71
CA LEU A 396 -21.23 -2.42 15.82
C LEU A 396 -20.73 -2.61 14.38
N LEU A 397 -19.70 -1.88 13.97
CA LEU A 397 -19.12 -1.91 12.63
C LEU A 397 -17.83 -2.75 12.55
N SER A 398 -17.33 -3.28 13.67
CA SER A 398 -16.17 -4.19 13.70
C SER A 398 -16.54 -5.67 13.52
N LYS A 399 -17.83 -6.02 13.47
CA LYS A 399 -18.32 -7.40 13.31
C LYS A 399 -18.79 -7.70 11.89
N SER A 400 -17.86 -8.00 10.99
CA SER A 400 -18.11 -8.90 9.86
C SER A 400 -17.61 -10.30 10.21
N GLY A 401 -18.40 -11.03 10.99
CA GLY A 401 -18.11 -12.39 11.40
C GLY A 401 -18.98 -12.84 12.56
N VAL A 402 -20.11 -13.49 12.23
CA VAL A 402 -21.02 -14.21 13.14
C VAL A 402 -21.52 -13.41 14.35
N GLY A 403 -22.70 -12.79 14.18
CA GLY A 403 -23.85 -12.96 15.06
C GLY A 403 -23.68 -13.05 16.59
N ARG A 404 -22.71 -12.36 17.21
CA ARG A 404 -22.74 -12.10 18.66
C ARG A 404 -23.08 -10.63 18.91
N PRO A 405 -23.92 -10.32 19.90
CA PRO A 405 -24.03 -8.96 20.45
C PRO A 405 -22.64 -8.44 20.86
N PRO A 406 -22.41 -7.12 20.98
CA PRO A 406 -21.22 -6.63 21.66
C PRO A 406 -21.22 -7.26 23.06
N GLU A 407 -20.29 -8.17 23.33
CA GLU A 407 -20.09 -8.62 24.70
C GLU A 407 -19.65 -7.36 25.45
N THR A 408 -20.45 -6.93 26.41
CA THR A 408 -20.19 -5.83 27.35
C THR A 408 -18.74 -5.78 27.84
N TYR A 409 -18.09 -6.95 27.87
CA TYR A 409 -16.66 -7.14 28.05
C TYR A 409 -15.75 -6.26 27.16
N GLY A 410 -15.96 -6.21 25.84
CA GLY A 410 -15.10 -5.45 24.93
C GLY A 410 -15.22 -3.93 25.09
N ILE A 411 -16.42 -3.42 25.36
CA ILE A 411 -16.65 -2.01 25.69
C ILE A 411 -15.96 -1.68 27.02
N GLN A 412 -16.08 -2.56 28.01
CA GLN A 412 -15.46 -2.37 29.31
C GLN A 412 -13.93 -2.36 29.23
N VAL A 413 -13.31 -3.25 28.44
CA VAL A 413 -11.85 -3.26 28.21
C VAL A 413 -11.39 -1.93 27.60
N ASN A 414 -12.13 -1.39 26.62
CA ASN A 414 -11.81 -0.10 26.03
C ASN A 414 -11.93 1.05 27.04
N LYS A 415 -13.01 1.07 27.83
CA LYS A 415 -13.17 2.03 28.93
C LYS A 415 -12.03 1.91 29.95
N ASP A 416 -11.63 0.69 30.32
CA ASP A 416 -10.53 0.45 31.26
C ASP A 416 -9.18 0.95 30.74
N ASN A 417 -8.92 0.80 29.45
CA ASN A 417 -7.69 1.34 28.86
C ASN A 417 -7.69 2.87 28.83
N ILE A 418 -8.81 3.50 28.52
CA ILE A 418 -8.94 4.96 28.56
C ILE A 418 -8.80 5.47 30.00
N ARG A 419 -9.41 4.80 30.99
CA ARG A 419 -9.19 5.10 32.42
C ARG A 419 -7.72 5.02 32.78
N TYR A 420 -7.01 4.02 32.29
CA TYR A 420 -5.58 3.88 32.54
C TYR A 420 -4.79 5.04 31.91
N ALA A 421 -5.08 5.43 30.66
CA ALA A 421 -4.45 6.59 30.03
C ALA A 421 -4.73 7.90 30.79
N ILE A 422 -5.96 8.10 31.25
CA ILE A 422 -6.35 9.21 32.12
C ILE A 422 -5.51 9.22 33.41
N GLN A 423 -5.36 8.07 34.08
CA GLN A 423 -4.54 7.95 35.29
C GLN A 423 -3.07 8.33 35.05
N VAL A 424 -2.53 7.98 33.88
CA VAL A 424 -1.16 8.36 33.48
C VAL A 424 -1.06 9.88 33.31
N LEU A 425 -2.04 10.50 32.63
CA LEU A 425 -2.09 11.95 32.42
C LEU A 425 -2.26 12.71 33.74
N ASP A 426 -3.25 12.36 34.55
CA ASP A 426 -3.52 12.99 35.85
C ASP A 426 -2.33 12.81 36.81
N GLY A 427 -1.72 11.63 36.82
CA GLY A 427 -0.50 11.37 37.59
C GLY A 427 0.68 12.26 37.20
N PHE A 428 0.80 12.62 35.92
CA PHE A 428 1.84 13.53 35.44
C PHE A 428 1.54 15.00 35.74
N PHE A 429 0.32 15.47 35.44
CA PHE A 429 -0.05 16.89 35.55
C PHE A 429 -0.41 17.31 36.99
N ASP A 430 -1.10 16.46 37.74
CA ASP A 430 -1.59 16.80 39.08
C ASP A 430 -0.64 16.30 40.19
N GLY A 431 0.26 15.36 39.86
CA GLY A 431 1.27 14.80 40.76
C GLY A 431 2.40 15.76 41.17
N GLY A 432 2.47 16.96 40.57
CA GLY A 432 3.47 17.99 40.84
C GLY A 432 3.41 18.65 42.22
N ALA A 433 2.38 18.38 43.03
CA ALA A 433 2.30 18.90 44.40
C ALA A 433 3.07 18.06 45.46
N TYR A 434 3.65 16.90 45.08
CA TYR A 434 4.33 15.97 46.02
C TYR A 434 5.73 15.52 45.59
N THR A 435 6.42 16.25 44.71
CA THR A 435 7.74 15.89 44.19
C THR A 435 8.90 16.38 45.05
N ASN A 436 8.92 15.97 46.33
CA ASN A 436 10.18 15.86 47.09
C ASN A 436 10.42 14.44 47.64
N ASN A 437 9.56 13.44 47.34
CA ASN A 437 9.71 12.08 47.88
C ASN A 437 9.59 10.93 46.86
N THR A 438 9.46 11.22 45.56
CA THR A 438 9.19 10.22 44.52
C THR A 438 10.42 9.68 43.80
N ILE A 439 11.63 10.16 44.11
CA ILE A 439 12.87 9.48 43.71
C ILE A 439 13.01 8.13 44.45
N GLY A 440 12.47 8.01 45.66
CA GLY A 440 12.54 6.77 46.46
C GLY A 440 11.54 5.67 46.09
N ARG A 441 10.57 5.92 45.20
CA ARG A 441 9.52 4.93 44.85
C ARG A 441 9.76 4.20 43.52
N LEU A 442 10.54 4.79 42.60
CA LEU A 442 10.94 4.15 41.35
C LEU A 442 11.97 3.02 41.57
N ASP A 443 12.88 3.18 42.53
CA ASP A 443 13.83 2.11 42.93
C ASP A 443 13.11 0.89 43.55
N ARG A 444 11.96 1.10 44.19
CA ARG A 444 11.19 0.01 44.82
C ARG A 444 10.41 -0.83 43.80
N PHE A 445 10.05 -0.26 42.65
CA PHE A 445 9.35 -0.98 41.58
C PHE A 445 10.33 -1.75 40.68
N LEU A 446 11.49 -1.18 40.37
CA LEU A 446 12.55 -1.87 39.64
C LEU A 446 13.22 -2.98 40.47
N GLY A 447 13.29 -2.83 41.79
CA GLY A 447 13.76 -3.88 42.70
C GLY A 447 12.83 -5.10 42.81
N TRP A 448 11.57 -5.02 42.36
CA TRP A 448 10.61 -6.13 42.44
C TRP A 448 10.54 -6.97 41.16
N CYS A 449 10.98 -6.42 40.02
CA CYS A 449 11.10 -7.16 38.75
C CYS A 449 12.43 -7.92 38.60
N LEU A 450 13.41 -7.68 39.48
CA LEU A 450 14.68 -8.42 39.54
C LEU A 450 14.69 -9.35 40.76
N GLY A 451 13.85 -10.39 40.72
CA GLY A 451 13.81 -11.44 41.72
C GLY A 451 15.01 -12.39 41.64
N ARG A 452 15.87 -12.30 42.66
CA ARG A 452 16.62 -13.38 43.35
C ARG A 452 17.57 -14.26 42.51
N LYS A 453 18.87 -13.97 42.63
CA LYS A 453 19.90 -15.01 42.71
C LYS A 453 19.65 -15.86 43.97
N PRO A 454 19.72 -17.20 43.93
CA PRO A 454 19.83 -18.00 45.13
C PRO A 454 21.26 -17.89 45.67
N GLU A 455 21.43 -17.28 46.83
CA GLU A 455 22.62 -17.49 47.66
C GLU A 455 22.60 -18.93 48.16
N SER A 456 23.56 -19.73 47.71
CA SER A 456 23.91 -20.98 48.37
C SER A 456 24.81 -20.64 49.55
N LYS A 457 24.32 -20.96 50.74
CA LYS A 457 25.01 -20.92 52.02
C LYS A 457 26.30 -21.74 51.96
N LEU A 458 27.42 -21.11 52.31
CA LEU A 458 28.58 -21.78 52.86
C LEU A 458 28.22 -22.23 54.28
N GLU A 459 28.13 -23.54 54.50
CA GLU A 459 28.36 -24.13 55.81
C GLU A 459 29.59 -25.02 55.72
N LEU A 460 30.49 -24.75 56.65
CA LEU A 460 31.83 -25.28 56.79
C LEU A 460 31.74 -26.36 57.86
N GLU A 461 31.93 -27.63 57.48
CA GLU A 461 32.30 -28.67 58.44
C GLU A 461 33.50 -29.47 57.91
N GLN A 462 34.55 -29.43 58.72
CA GLN A 462 35.73 -30.29 58.68
C GLN A 462 35.31 -31.75 58.91
N GLN A 463 35.97 -32.70 58.25
CA GLN A 463 36.87 -33.68 58.89
C GLN A 463 37.25 -34.85 57.96
N VAL A 464 38.56 -35.13 57.99
CA VAL A 464 39.35 -36.27 57.49
C VAL A 464 39.58 -36.38 55.99
#